data_AF-S7P4K4-F1
#
_entry.id   AF-S7P4K4-F1
#
_cell.length_a   1.000
_cell.length_b   1.000
_cell.length_c   1.000
_cell.angle_alpha   90.00
_cell.angle_beta   90.00
_cell.angle_gamma   90.00
#
_symmetry.space_group_name_H-M   'P 1'
#
loop_
_entity.id
_entity.type
_entity.pdbx_description
1 polymer ?
#
loop_
_entity_poly.entity_id
_entity_poly.type
_entity_poly.pdbx_seq_one_letter_code
_entity_poly.pdbx_strand_id
1 'polypeptide(L)'
;MEFPAASALRGRVPWSGLLLAVFLLTFWIPPTAARFAIVSTSAVEGQDVILRLRNTPPNVTRFIWYKGIEMKYHNFIGSRAWNHSEYLTGPEYSGREEINLEGSLIIRNVTVREQGVYIVVAVLSKSPSVRGFGWLRVYRPLNMPTLLASNTTVTENEDAVVMTCHTDKLHQLVIQCYESAAEGEDEAIP
;
A
#
# COMPACT_ATOMS: atom_id res chain seq x y z
N MET A 1 28.85 -52.13 46.55
CA MET A 1 27.47 -51.69 46.83
C MET A 1 27.61 -50.48 47.75
N GLU A 2 27.15 -49.27 47.47
CA GLU A 2 26.20 -48.79 46.45
C GLU A 2 26.35 -47.26 46.37
N PHE A 3 26.18 -46.67 45.19
CA PHE A 3 26.14 -45.23 44.99
C PHE A 3 24.80 -44.67 45.49
N PRO A 4 24.75 -43.54 46.24
CA PRO A 4 23.48 -42.85 46.45
C PRO A 4 23.12 -42.11 45.16
N ALA A 5 22.03 -42.56 44.54
CA ALA A 5 21.44 -41.97 43.36
C ALA A 5 21.02 -40.51 43.62
N ALA A 6 21.44 -39.62 42.72
CA ALA A 6 20.91 -38.26 42.64
C ALA A 6 19.41 -38.30 42.36
N SER A 7 18.59 -37.79 43.28
CA SER A 7 17.16 -37.62 43.04
C SER A 7 16.95 -36.44 42.09
N ALA A 8 16.58 -36.74 40.85
CA ALA A 8 16.03 -35.75 39.94
C ALA A 8 14.70 -35.23 40.52
N LEU A 9 14.72 -34.06 41.16
CA LEU A 9 13.53 -33.29 41.50
C LEU A 9 12.90 -32.76 40.21
N ARG A 10 12.16 -33.63 39.51
CA ARG A 10 11.26 -33.25 38.42
C ARG A 10 10.05 -32.57 39.07
N GLY A 11 10.21 -31.28 39.37
CA GLY A 11 9.14 -30.43 39.90
C GLY A 11 7.95 -30.46 38.94
N ARG A 12 6.88 -31.16 39.30
CA ARG A 12 5.60 -31.04 38.62
C ARG A 12 5.03 -29.69 38.96
N VAL A 13 5.21 -28.72 38.06
CA VAL A 13 4.54 -27.43 38.13
C VAL A 13 3.03 -27.70 38.18
N PRO A 14 2.28 -27.15 39.16
CA PRO A 14 0.85 -27.36 39.26
C PRO A 14 0.18 -26.82 38.00
N TRP A 15 -0.33 -27.74 37.16
CA TRP A 15 -1.00 -27.40 35.91
C TRP A 15 -2.14 -26.40 36.12
N SER A 16 -2.82 -26.48 37.28
CA SER A 16 -3.87 -25.56 37.69
C SER A 16 -3.40 -24.11 37.82
N GLY A 17 -2.21 -23.87 38.41
CA GLY A 17 -1.66 -22.53 38.55
C GLY A 17 -1.28 -21.92 37.21
N LEU A 18 -0.75 -22.75 36.30
CA LEU A 18 -0.39 -22.32 34.95
C LEU A 18 -1.65 -22.02 34.09
N LEU A 19 -2.70 -22.85 34.21
CA LEU A 19 -3.98 -22.62 33.55
C LEU A 19 -4.68 -21.34 34.07
N LEU A 20 -4.64 -21.09 35.38
CA LEU A 20 -5.21 -19.88 35.98
C LEU A 20 -4.46 -18.63 35.48
N ALA A 21 -3.13 -18.69 35.41
CA ALA A 21 -2.32 -17.59 34.87
C ALA A 21 -2.64 -17.32 33.39
N VAL A 22 -2.79 -18.37 32.57
CA VAL A 22 -3.19 -18.24 31.16
C VAL A 22 -4.59 -17.63 31.04
N PHE A 23 -5.55 -18.05 31.87
CA PHE A 23 -6.91 -17.49 31.87
C PHE A 23 -6.92 -15.99 32.21
N LEU A 24 -6.19 -15.59 33.26
CA LEU A 24 -6.04 -14.19 33.66
C LEU A 24 -5.35 -13.34 32.58
N LEU A 25 -4.33 -13.87 31.90
CA LEU A 25 -3.66 -13.21 30.77
C LEU A 25 -4.60 -12.98 29.58
N THR A 26 -5.45 -13.95 29.24
CA THR A 26 -6.42 -13.79 28.13
C THR A 26 -7.54 -12.80 28.45
N PHE A 27 -7.90 -12.64 29.73
CA PHE A 27 -8.92 -11.68 30.16
C PHE A 27 -8.41 -10.23 30.18
N TRP A 28 -7.11 -10.04 30.39
CA TRP A 28 -6.47 -8.72 30.45
C TRP A 28 -6.01 -8.18 29.11
N ILE A 29 -6.02 -8.98 28.05
CA ILE A 29 -5.79 -8.49 26.69
C ILE A 29 -7.17 -8.17 26.09
N PRO A 30 -7.64 -6.91 26.14
CA PRO A 30 -8.86 -6.55 25.43
C PRO A 30 -8.66 -6.91 23.96
N PRO A 31 -9.60 -7.62 23.31
CA PRO A 31 -9.48 -7.95 21.90
C PRO A 31 -9.29 -6.65 21.13
N THR A 32 -8.20 -6.57 20.36
CA THR A 32 -7.96 -5.42 19.50
C THR A 32 -8.99 -5.46 18.39
N ALA A 33 -10.14 -4.81 18.62
CA ALA A 33 -11.19 -4.71 17.62
C ALA A 33 -10.58 -4.05 16.37
N ALA A 34 -10.66 -4.77 15.25
CA ALA A 34 -10.10 -4.31 14.00
C ALA A 34 -10.84 -3.04 13.56
N ARG A 35 -10.12 -1.91 13.43
CA ARG A 35 -10.72 -0.61 13.15
C ARG A 35 -11.13 -0.51 11.68
N PHE A 36 -12.33 0.03 11.44
CA PHE A 36 -12.77 0.40 10.09
C PHE A 36 -11.81 1.44 9.51
N ALA A 37 -11.25 1.18 8.34
CA ALA A 37 -10.21 2.02 7.74
C ALA A 37 -10.22 1.91 6.22
N ILE A 38 -9.60 2.89 5.57
CA ILE A 38 -9.25 2.82 4.15
C ILE A 38 -7.83 2.26 4.06
N VAL A 39 -7.61 1.33 3.14
CA VAL A 39 -6.27 0.84 2.82
C VAL A 39 -5.54 1.96 2.08
N SER A 40 -4.48 2.50 2.70
CA SER A 40 -3.64 3.51 2.05
C SER A 40 -2.98 2.92 0.81
N THR A 41 -3.08 3.65 -0.30
CA THR A 41 -2.70 3.17 -1.63
C THR A 41 -1.75 4.15 -2.30
N SER A 42 -0.84 3.61 -3.10
CA SER A 42 0.06 4.35 -3.97
C SER A 42 -0.31 4.06 -5.42
N ALA A 43 -0.22 5.07 -6.29
CA ALA A 43 -0.51 4.94 -7.71
C ALA A 43 0.39 5.82 -8.55
N VAL A 44 0.51 5.49 -9.83
CA VAL A 44 1.16 6.36 -10.82
C VAL A 44 0.09 7.25 -11.47
N GLU A 45 0.43 8.50 -11.73
CA GLU A 45 -0.42 9.43 -12.47
C GLU A 45 -0.85 8.81 -13.81
N GLY A 46 -2.14 8.90 -14.12
CA GLY A 46 -2.77 8.25 -15.27
C GLY A 46 -3.46 6.93 -14.96
N GLN A 47 -3.18 6.28 -13.82
CA GLN A 47 -3.78 4.99 -13.46
C GLN A 47 -5.15 5.13 -12.79
N ASP A 48 -5.93 4.06 -12.86
CA ASP A 48 -7.14 3.92 -12.05
C ASP A 48 -6.79 3.36 -10.67
N VAL A 49 -7.39 3.91 -9.64
CA VAL A 49 -7.12 3.56 -8.24
C VAL A 49 -8.39 3.14 -7.54
N ILE A 50 -8.28 2.14 -6.67
CA ILE A 50 -9.36 1.72 -5.77
C ILE A 50 -8.91 1.91 -4.33
N LEU A 51 -9.59 2.82 -3.61
CA LEU A 51 -9.46 3.00 -2.17
C LEU A 51 -10.33 1.97 -1.46
N ARG A 52 -9.72 0.83 -1.14
CA ARG A 52 -10.39 -0.32 -0.52
C ARG A 52 -10.68 -0.09 0.94
N LEU A 53 -11.80 -0.62 1.40
CA LEU A 53 -12.20 -0.60 2.80
C LEU A 53 -11.70 -1.85 3.55
N ARG A 54 -11.31 -1.68 4.81
CA ARG A 54 -10.93 -2.77 5.72
C ARG A 54 -11.82 -2.73 6.96
N ASN A 55 -12.23 -3.90 7.44
CA ASN A 55 -13.09 -4.07 8.62
C ASN A 55 -14.41 -3.29 8.50
N THR A 56 -15.03 -3.35 7.32
CA THR A 56 -16.34 -2.75 7.08
C THR A 56 -17.36 -3.37 8.05
N PRO A 57 -18.09 -2.56 8.82
CA PRO A 57 -19.09 -3.08 9.74
C PRO A 57 -20.24 -3.76 8.98
N PRO A 58 -20.94 -4.72 9.59
CA PRO A 58 -22.16 -5.27 9.01
C PRO A 58 -23.30 -4.23 9.01
N ASN A 59 -24.31 -4.44 8.17
CA ASN A 59 -25.55 -3.62 8.13
C ASN A 59 -25.35 -2.15 7.77
N VAL A 60 -24.39 -1.86 6.88
CA VAL A 60 -24.23 -0.53 6.27
C VAL A 60 -25.39 -0.27 5.33
N THR A 61 -25.99 0.92 5.44
CA THR A 61 -27.08 1.36 4.57
C THR A 61 -26.60 2.37 3.53
N ARG A 62 -25.52 3.11 3.82
CA ARG A 62 -24.96 4.13 2.93
C ARG A 62 -23.47 4.35 3.20
N PHE A 63 -22.71 4.56 2.14
CA PHE A 63 -21.34 5.07 2.20
C PHE A 63 -21.29 6.51 1.75
N ILE A 64 -20.48 7.32 2.41
CA ILE A 64 -20.27 8.75 2.10
C ILE A 64 -18.77 9.00 2.07
N TRP A 65 -18.28 9.61 1.00
CA TRP A 65 -16.87 9.88 0.78
C TRP A 65 -16.55 11.37 0.79
N TYR A 66 -15.43 11.70 1.43
CA TYR A 66 -14.89 13.05 1.49
C TYR A 66 -13.39 13.06 1.13
N LYS A 67 -12.96 14.12 0.46
CA LYS A 67 -11.54 14.41 0.22
C LYS A 67 -10.99 15.26 1.37
N GLY A 68 -9.79 14.95 1.85
CA GLY A 68 -9.13 15.67 2.93
C GLY A 68 -9.42 15.11 4.32
N ILE A 69 -9.16 15.93 5.35
CA ILE A 69 -9.23 15.54 6.77
C ILE A 69 -10.49 16.02 7.49
N GLU A 70 -11.36 16.78 6.82
CA GLU A 70 -12.58 17.35 7.40
C GLU A 70 -13.81 16.92 6.62
N MET A 71 -14.89 16.57 7.32
CA MET A 71 -16.19 16.21 6.73
C MET A 71 -17.04 17.46 6.48
N LYS A 72 -16.54 18.39 5.66
CA LYS A 72 -17.25 19.61 5.25
C LYS A 72 -17.92 19.41 3.89
N TYR A 73 -18.95 20.21 3.59
CA TYR A 73 -19.68 20.11 2.32
C TYR A 73 -18.77 20.30 1.10
N HIS A 74 -17.83 21.24 1.14
CA HIS A 74 -16.91 21.46 0.02
C HIS A 74 -15.92 20.31 -0.20
N ASN A 75 -15.78 19.39 0.77
CA ASN A 75 -14.94 18.20 0.67
C ASN A 75 -15.74 16.96 0.22
N PHE A 76 -17.06 17.08 0.08
CA PHE A 76 -17.94 15.95 -0.21
C PHE A 76 -17.73 15.49 -1.66
N ILE A 77 -17.36 14.22 -1.84
CA ILE A 77 -17.17 13.59 -3.16
C ILE A 77 -18.50 13.00 -3.62
N GLY A 78 -19.12 12.18 -2.78
CA GLY A 78 -20.36 11.51 -3.14
C GLY A 78 -20.82 10.51 -2.09
N SER A 79 -22.05 10.03 -2.27
CA SER A 79 -22.64 9.00 -1.43
C SER A 79 -23.41 7.98 -2.25
N ARG A 80 -23.35 6.73 -1.81
CA ARG A 80 -24.07 5.61 -2.43
C ARG A 80 -24.81 4.81 -1.37
N ALA A 81 -26.10 4.59 -1.59
CA ALA A 81 -26.87 3.66 -0.76
C ALA A 81 -26.50 2.21 -1.10
N TRP A 82 -26.51 1.32 -0.11
CA TRP A 82 -26.16 -0.10 -0.31
C TRP A 82 -27.21 -0.84 -1.16
N ASN A 83 -28.50 -0.63 -0.86
CA ASN A 83 -29.63 -1.35 -1.51
C ASN A 83 -30.37 -0.56 -2.58
N HIS A 84 -30.06 0.73 -2.75
CA HIS A 84 -30.72 1.59 -3.72
C HIS A 84 -29.68 2.12 -4.71
N SER A 85 -30.03 2.20 -5.99
CA SER A 85 -29.20 2.86 -7.01
C SER A 85 -29.13 4.38 -6.84
N GLU A 86 -29.48 4.89 -5.66
CA GLU A 86 -29.35 6.30 -5.29
C GLU A 86 -27.87 6.64 -5.15
N TYR A 87 -27.42 7.47 -6.09
CA TYR A 87 -26.09 8.02 -6.12
C TYR A 87 -26.20 9.54 -6.04
N LEU A 88 -25.51 10.13 -5.07
CA LEU A 88 -25.41 11.58 -4.93
C LEU A 88 -23.96 11.99 -5.11
N THR A 89 -23.74 13.00 -5.93
CA THR A 89 -22.42 13.61 -6.16
C THR A 89 -22.30 14.89 -5.34
N GLY A 90 -21.07 15.19 -4.93
CA GLY A 90 -20.74 16.39 -4.18
C GLY A 90 -19.84 17.35 -4.95
N PRO A 91 -19.43 18.46 -4.33
CA PRO A 91 -18.55 19.46 -4.95
C PRO A 91 -17.17 18.93 -5.36
N GLU A 92 -16.61 17.92 -4.67
CA GLU A 92 -15.33 17.29 -5.04
C GLU A 92 -15.48 16.21 -6.12
N TYR A 93 -16.70 15.97 -6.61
CA TYR A 93 -16.92 15.05 -7.72
C TYR A 93 -16.38 15.64 -9.02
N SER A 94 -15.34 15.03 -9.58
CA SER A 94 -14.73 15.42 -10.85
C SER A 94 -15.28 14.65 -12.05
N GLY A 95 -16.23 13.73 -11.84
CA GLY A 95 -16.72 12.83 -12.88
C GLY A 95 -15.88 11.56 -13.05
N ARG A 96 -14.80 11.42 -12.28
CA ARG A 96 -13.88 10.27 -12.34
C ARG A 96 -14.03 9.33 -11.15
N GLU A 97 -14.80 9.74 -10.15
CA GLU A 97 -15.02 9.01 -8.92
C GLU A 97 -16.24 8.08 -9.04
N GLU A 98 -16.12 6.85 -8.58
CA GLU A 98 -17.23 5.90 -8.54
C GLU A 98 -17.19 5.13 -7.23
N ILE A 99 -18.24 5.21 -6.43
CA ILE A 99 -18.37 4.40 -5.21
C ILE A 99 -18.99 3.08 -5.62
N ASN A 100 -18.29 1.96 -5.42
CA ASN A 100 -18.81 0.63 -5.74
C ASN A 100 -19.84 0.14 -4.70
N LEU A 101 -20.46 -1.02 -4.92
CA LEU A 101 -21.46 -1.58 -3.98
C LEU A 101 -20.86 -1.88 -2.61
N GLU A 102 -19.60 -2.29 -2.56
CA GLU A 102 -18.87 -2.57 -1.31
C GLU A 102 -18.44 -1.30 -0.57
N GLY A 103 -18.72 -0.12 -1.13
CA GLY A 103 -18.38 1.18 -0.57
C GLY A 103 -16.97 1.66 -0.88
N SER A 104 -16.15 0.89 -1.61
CA SER A 104 -14.83 1.33 -2.04
C SER A 104 -14.94 2.45 -3.08
N LEU A 105 -14.05 3.43 -3.00
CA LEU A 105 -13.99 4.53 -3.96
C LEU A 105 -13.01 4.21 -5.08
N ILE A 106 -13.51 4.19 -6.30
CA ILE A 106 -12.73 4.09 -7.53
C ILE A 106 -12.48 5.52 -8.03
N ILE A 107 -11.25 5.84 -8.37
CA ILE A 107 -10.88 7.13 -9.00
C ILE A 107 -10.15 6.80 -10.29
N ARG A 108 -10.73 7.17 -11.42
CA ARG A 108 -10.16 6.90 -12.74
C ARG A 108 -9.15 7.97 -13.13
N ASN A 109 -8.07 7.55 -13.79
CA ASN A 109 -7.03 8.45 -14.30
C ASN A 109 -6.59 9.49 -13.25
N VAL A 110 -5.98 9.00 -12.17
CA VAL A 110 -5.56 9.84 -11.05
C VAL A 110 -4.43 10.77 -11.48
N THR A 111 -4.43 11.99 -10.95
CA THR A 111 -3.35 12.97 -11.09
C THR A 111 -2.78 13.29 -9.73
N VAL A 112 -1.69 14.06 -9.69
CA VAL A 112 -1.12 14.54 -8.43
C VAL A 112 -2.12 15.38 -7.60
N ARG A 113 -3.19 15.91 -8.22
CA ARG A 113 -4.27 16.64 -7.52
C ARG A 113 -5.18 15.76 -6.66
N GLU A 114 -5.23 14.46 -6.97
CA GLU A 114 -5.98 13.47 -6.20
C GLU A 114 -5.17 12.93 -5.00
N GLN A 115 -3.90 13.31 -4.88
CA GLN A 115 -3.11 12.96 -3.70
C GLN A 115 -3.72 13.59 -2.43
N GLY A 116 -3.82 12.80 -1.36
CA GLY A 116 -4.26 13.31 -0.06
C GLY A 116 -4.85 12.27 0.88
N VAL A 117 -5.35 12.77 2.01
CA VAL A 117 -6.21 11.98 2.91
C VAL A 117 -7.60 11.86 2.30
N TYR A 118 -8.23 10.73 2.54
CA TYR A 118 -9.65 10.52 2.28
C TYR A 118 -10.34 10.05 3.55
N ILE A 119 -11.63 10.40 3.66
CA ILE A 119 -12.51 9.94 4.73
C ILE A 119 -13.69 9.22 4.10
N VAL A 120 -14.02 8.06 4.67
CA VAL A 120 -15.25 7.34 4.37
C VAL A 120 -16.09 7.24 5.63
N VAL A 121 -17.39 7.48 5.49
CA VAL A 121 -18.39 7.28 6.55
C VAL A 121 -19.30 6.14 6.14
N ALA A 122 -19.35 5.11 6.98
CA ALA A 122 -20.31 4.02 6.85
C ALA A 122 -21.50 4.30 7.78
N VAL A 123 -22.66 4.60 7.19
CA VAL A 123 -23.91 4.82 7.91
C VAL A 123 -24.54 3.48 8.23
N LEU A 124 -24.82 3.25 9.51
CA LEU A 124 -25.40 2.02 10.02
C LEU A 124 -26.89 2.23 10.29
N SER A 125 -27.69 1.18 10.11
CA SER A 125 -29.15 1.25 10.28
C SER A 125 -29.62 1.56 11.71
N LYS A 126 -28.93 1.01 12.72
CA LYS A 126 -29.35 1.05 14.14
C LYS A 126 -28.27 1.55 15.09
N SER A 127 -27.13 2.00 14.55
CA SER A 127 -25.94 2.36 15.32
C SER A 127 -25.36 3.67 14.80
N PRO A 128 -24.55 4.37 15.61
CA PRO A 128 -23.79 5.52 15.13
C PRO A 128 -22.94 5.15 13.91
N SER A 129 -22.81 6.07 12.97
CA SER A 129 -21.94 5.88 11.82
C SER A 129 -20.48 5.73 12.26
N VAL A 130 -19.74 4.92 11.53
CA VAL A 130 -18.30 4.73 11.75
C VAL A 130 -17.51 5.37 10.61
N ARG A 131 -16.29 5.79 10.93
CA ARG A 131 -15.42 6.53 10.02
C ARG A 131 -14.15 5.74 9.75
N GLY A 132 -13.73 5.75 8.49
CA GLY A 132 -12.46 5.20 8.03
C GLY A 132 -11.60 6.31 7.42
N PHE A 133 -10.30 6.19 7.59
CA PHE A 133 -9.30 7.13 7.06
C PHE A 133 -8.27 6.35 6.27
N GLY A 134 -7.70 6.98 5.24
CA GLY A 134 -6.56 6.46 4.50
C GLY A 134 -5.96 7.52 3.60
N TRP A 135 -4.81 7.20 3.04
CA TRP A 135 -4.05 8.13 2.21
C TRP A 135 -3.87 7.58 0.79
N LEU A 136 -4.03 8.44 -0.22
CA LEU A 136 -3.66 8.19 -1.61
C LEU A 136 -2.38 8.95 -1.96
N ARG A 137 -1.30 8.23 -2.29
CA ARG A 137 -0.08 8.82 -2.87
C ARG A 137 -0.12 8.65 -4.38
N VAL A 138 0.17 9.73 -5.12
CA VAL A 138 0.24 9.69 -6.58
C VAL A 138 1.63 10.13 -7.03
N TYR A 139 2.30 9.26 -7.76
CA TYR A 139 3.63 9.49 -8.29
C TYR A 139 3.56 9.86 -9.76
N ARG A 140 4.31 10.86 -10.19
CA ARG A 140 4.45 11.12 -11.63
C ARG A 140 5.37 10.06 -12.23
N PRO A 141 5.01 9.45 -13.37
CA PRO A 141 5.97 8.62 -14.09
C PRO A 141 7.20 9.45 -14.45
N LEU A 142 8.38 8.83 -14.31
CA LEU A 142 9.62 9.41 -14.80
C LEU A 142 9.74 9.03 -16.27
N ASN A 143 10.10 10.00 -17.12
CA ASN A 143 10.55 9.68 -18.46
C ASN A 143 11.83 8.86 -18.35
N MET A 144 11.94 7.80 -19.15
CA MET A 144 13.18 7.04 -19.24
C MET A 144 14.28 7.98 -19.75
N PRO A 145 15.43 8.07 -19.06
CA PRO A 145 16.54 8.86 -19.55
C PRO A 145 17.07 8.26 -20.86
N THR A 146 17.57 9.09 -21.75
CA THR A 146 18.23 8.65 -22.97
C THR A 146 19.74 8.63 -22.73
N LEU A 147 20.36 7.46 -22.92
CA LEU A 147 21.82 7.33 -22.88
C LEU A 147 22.38 7.42 -24.29
N LEU A 148 23.33 8.32 -24.49
CA LEU A 148 24.01 8.55 -25.75
C LEU A 148 25.50 8.31 -25.58
N ALA A 149 26.13 7.68 -26.57
CA ALA A 149 27.58 7.52 -26.66
C ALA A 149 28.12 8.38 -27.81
N SER A 150 29.32 8.94 -27.66
CA SER A 150 29.98 9.70 -28.73
C SER A 150 30.30 8.83 -29.96
N ASN A 151 30.67 7.57 -29.73
CA ASN A 151 30.96 6.58 -30.76
C ASN A 151 30.66 5.17 -30.20
N THR A 152 30.13 4.27 -31.04
CA THR A 152 29.84 2.87 -30.68
C THR A 152 30.83 1.88 -31.26
N THR A 153 31.69 2.31 -32.19
CA THR A 153 32.78 1.51 -32.76
C THR A 153 34.10 2.18 -32.40
N VAL A 154 34.85 1.57 -31.50
CA VAL A 154 36.09 2.13 -30.93
C VAL A 154 37.19 1.09 -30.85
N THR A 155 38.44 1.51 -30.97
CA THR A 155 39.60 0.65 -30.76
C THR A 155 40.06 0.71 -29.30
N GLU A 156 40.33 -0.47 -28.73
CA GLU A 156 40.81 -0.61 -27.35
C GLU A 156 42.15 0.11 -27.17
N ASN A 157 42.31 0.81 -26.04
CA ASN A 157 43.51 1.58 -25.67
C ASN A 157 43.89 2.74 -26.61
N GLU A 158 43.04 3.09 -27.57
CA GLU A 158 43.29 4.20 -28.50
C GLU A 158 42.19 5.25 -28.44
N ASP A 159 40.93 4.81 -28.38
CA ASP A 159 39.77 5.70 -28.42
C ASP A 159 39.17 5.94 -27.03
N ALA A 160 38.63 7.15 -26.81
CA ALA A 160 37.86 7.50 -25.64
C ALA A 160 36.37 7.70 -26.00
N VAL A 161 35.47 7.13 -25.18
CA VAL A 161 34.02 7.29 -25.35
C VAL A 161 33.46 8.22 -24.28
N VAL A 162 32.68 9.21 -24.70
CA VAL A 162 31.91 10.06 -23.79
C VAL A 162 30.47 9.54 -23.75
N MET A 163 30.02 9.11 -22.57
CA MET A 163 28.62 8.79 -22.33
C MET A 163 27.87 10.00 -21.78
N THR A 164 26.78 10.38 -22.45
CA THR A 164 25.91 11.49 -22.06
C THR A 164 24.55 10.95 -21.70
N CYS A 165 24.08 11.24 -20.48
CA CYS A 165 22.73 10.92 -20.04
C CYS A 165 21.84 12.16 -20.15
N HIS A 166 20.79 12.07 -20.95
CA HIS A 166 19.80 13.12 -21.12
C HIS A 166 18.52 12.78 -20.34
N THR A 167 18.05 13.70 -19.51
CA THR A 167 16.84 13.53 -18.70
C THR A 167 16.08 14.86 -18.59
N ASP A 168 14.76 14.80 -18.68
CA ASP A 168 13.89 15.98 -18.53
C ASP A 168 13.66 16.36 -17.06
N LYS A 169 14.17 15.57 -16.10
CA LYS A 169 13.95 15.81 -14.65
C LYS A 169 15.21 15.74 -13.81
N LEU A 170 15.25 16.60 -12.80
CA LEU A 170 16.29 16.80 -11.77
C LEU A 170 16.43 15.65 -10.74
N HIS A 171 15.96 14.43 -11.03
CA HIS A 171 16.26 13.30 -10.15
C HIS A 171 17.71 12.87 -10.34
N GLN A 172 18.34 12.41 -9.24
CA GLN A 172 19.70 11.88 -9.30
C GLN A 172 19.70 10.54 -10.02
N LEU A 173 20.32 10.52 -11.20
CA LEU A 173 20.57 9.32 -11.99
C LEU A 173 22.00 8.83 -11.73
N VAL A 174 22.16 7.53 -11.62
CA VAL A 174 23.47 6.89 -11.47
C VAL A 174 23.72 6.05 -12.71
N ILE A 175 24.83 6.33 -13.40
CA ILE A 175 25.34 5.50 -14.50
C ILE A 175 26.35 4.55 -13.88
N GLN A 176 26.13 3.25 -14.04
CA GLN A 176 27.06 2.22 -13.56
C GLN A 176 27.63 1.46 -14.76
N CYS A 177 28.95 1.55 -14.93
CA CYS A 177 29.68 0.78 -15.93
C CYS A 177 30.11 -0.57 -15.34
N TYR A 178 29.98 -1.62 -16.14
CA TYR A 178 30.51 -2.94 -15.83
C TYR A 178 31.17 -3.50 -17.09
N GLU A 179 32.19 -4.32 -16.89
CA GLU A 179 32.87 -5.06 -17.94
C GLU A 179 32.41 -6.51 -17.86
N SER A 180 32.03 -7.09 -18.99
CA SER A 180 31.71 -8.50 -19.12
C SER A 180 32.76 -9.17 -20.00
N ALA A 181 33.44 -10.19 -19.47
CA ALA A 181 34.33 -11.02 -20.27
C ALA A 181 33.51 -11.72 -21.37
N ALA A 182 33.97 -11.63 -22.61
CA ALA A 182 33.46 -12.50 -23.66
C ALA A 182 33.89 -13.94 -23.32
N GLU A 183 32.94 -14.86 -23.21
CA GLU A 183 33.25 -16.29 -23.19
C GLU A 183 33.95 -16.61 -24.52
N GLY A 184 35.23 -17.00 -24.43
CA GLY A 184 36.01 -17.39 -25.59
C GLY A 184 35.35 -18.60 -26.26
N GLU A 185 35.15 -18.52 -27.58
CA GLU A 185 34.90 -19.71 -28.39
C GLU A 185 36.13 -20.62 -28.26
N ASP A 186 35.96 -21.74 -27.54
CA ASP A 186 36.99 -22.75 -27.38
C ASP A 186 37.48 -23.23 -28.75
N GLU A 187 38.80 -23.11 -28.89
CA GLU A 187 39.64 -23.49 -30.02
C GLU A 187 39.45 -24.97 -30.37
N ALA A 188 38.79 -25.26 -31.50
CA ALA A 188 38.74 -26.60 -32.07
C ALA A 188 40.13 -26.96 -32.65
N ILE A 189 40.92 -27.70 -31.87
CA ILE A 189 42.21 -28.31 -32.27
C ILE A 189 41.94 -29.57 -33.13
N PRO A 190 42.79 -29.88 -34.14
CA PRO A 190 42.40 -30.54 -35.40
C PRO A 190 42.27 -32.07 -35.36
#